data_AF-A0A813JNZ3-F1
#
_entry.id   AF-A0A813JNZ3-F1
#
_cell.length_a   1.000
_cell.length_b   1.000
_cell.length_c   1.000
_cell.angle_alpha   90.00
_cell.angle_beta   90.00
_cell.angle_gamma   90.00
#
_symmetry.space_group_name_H-M   'P 1'
#
loop_
_entity.id
_entity.type
_entity.pdbx_description
1 polymer ?
#
loop_
_entity_poly.entity_id
_entity_poly.type
_entity_poly.pdbx_seq_one_letter_code
_entity_poly.pdbx_strand_id
1 'polypeptide(L)'
;MLRVLPADFSKECRPSPNEGFGLPHSPGLPQWAVCVTGFGLRLSLSAEAPEAEPAGSLPLAAEEPAPNRVDGDSSARPYDIIVLGATGFTGRLIVEHLDALLAQPEAQGPRRRWAVAGRNAARLQALASHCRTAPAVLVTASQAELDQAVAQCHVLLAAAGPFVACGEAVVRACVAAGTHYIDVSGETTWIHDMISRYHEEAKRKGVLVVHCAAQVCAVDEINCYLLARKLGPLKQFREYFFQYGGTTGGTLGTSVATLEGLTPDTFRVFSDPFSLGGRRDCGLRDGDMDCACAEQDSIFSSVWLQPAYSSHTGARVIRRSCQLFEEARLSDGVGPPISYGANLSVVIREGALSKRSADQAVLMAGPPASPEAAKAAARAMSEQISLGNVPRPGEGPPPETRALYYSEVFAVAEAEDGRWGHVHYTGPEAYEVTAMASVAGALVLVEEIDLIQPGERGGVVTPAFAFHGTSWLQRLEACAFANGTGPESAEAPKRRMTFRLQEGKPSEETLREAVLRRSKSAAQAGAALAKGELRAWATPA
;
A
#
# COMPACT_ATOMS: atom_id res chain seq x y z
N MET A 1 -29.33 -41.53 -3.17
CA MET A 1 -28.84 -41.90 -1.82
C MET A 1 -27.95 -40.78 -1.30
N LEU A 2 -28.57 -39.76 -0.69
CA LEU A 2 -27.87 -38.75 0.10
C LEU A 2 -27.82 -39.24 1.55
N ARG A 3 -26.68 -39.11 2.22
CA ARG A 3 -26.60 -39.16 3.68
C ARG A 3 -26.07 -37.83 4.20
N VAL A 4 -27.01 -37.08 4.76
CA VAL A 4 -26.79 -35.95 5.67
C VAL A 4 -26.36 -36.52 7.02
N LEU A 5 -25.32 -35.96 7.63
CA LEU A 5 -25.01 -36.15 9.06
C LEU A 5 -25.04 -34.76 9.75
N PRO A 6 -25.69 -34.63 10.92
CA PRO A 6 -25.83 -33.37 11.64
C PRO A 6 -24.67 -33.08 12.62
N ALA A 7 -24.64 -31.83 13.06
CA ALA A 7 -23.59 -31.10 13.78
C ALA A 7 -23.21 -31.64 15.17
N ASP A 8 -21.96 -31.34 15.57
CA ASP A 8 -21.62 -31.01 16.97
C ASP A 8 -20.31 -30.20 17.04
N PHE A 9 -20.42 -28.87 17.09
CA PHE A 9 -19.36 -27.96 17.55
C PHE A 9 -19.98 -27.00 18.55
N SER A 10 -20.16 -27.48 19.79
CA SER A 10 -20.37 -26.65 20.96
C SER A 10 -19.22 -26.87 21.94
N LYS A 11 -18.20 -26.02 21.84
CA LYS A 11 -17.36 -25.67 23.00
C LYS A 11 -17.53 -24.18 23.24
N GLU A 12 -18.41 -23.91 24.20
CA GLU A 12 -18.75 -22.59 24.70
C GLU A 12 -17.51 -21.92 25.33
N CYS A 13 -17.09 -20.78 24.77
CA CYS A 13 -16.48 -19.71 25.57
C CYS A 13 -17.61 -18.78 26.02
N ARG A 14 -18.20 -19.05 27.18
CA ARG A 14 -19.05 -18.05 27.88
C ARG A 14 -18.14 -17.06 28.62
N PRO A 15 -18.36 -15.74 28.52
CA PRO A 15 -17.74 -14.80 29.44
C PRO A 15 -18.41 -14.90 30.82
N SER A 16 -17.62 -14.92 31.90
CA SER A 16 -18.14 -14.83 33.27
C SER A 16 -18.66 -13.42 33.55
N PRO A 17 -19.69 -13.27 34.42
CA PRO A 17 -20.23 -11.96 34.75
C PRO A 17 -19.34 -11.23 35.77
N ASN A 18 -19.25 -9.91 35.59
CA ASN A 18 -18.79 -8.88 36.51
C ASN A 18 -18.33 -9.32 37.92
N GLU A 19 -17.02 -9.21 38.17
CA GLU A 19 -16.53 -8.76 39.48
C GLU A 19 -15.74 -7.47 39.26
N GLY A 20 -16.28 -6.38 39.81
CA GLY A 20 -15.67 -5.06 39.75
C GLY A 20 -14.49 -4.97 40.70
N PHE A 21 -13.32 -4.58 40.18
CA PHE A 21 -12.23 -4.05 41.00
C PHE A 21 -11.56 -2.88 40.30
N GLY A 22 -11.42 -1.79 41.07
CA GLY A 22 -11.19 -0.43 40.60
C GLY A 22 -9.84 -0.18 39.93
N LEU A 23 -9.88 0.71 38.94
CA LEU A 23 -8.73 1.40 38.37
C LEU A 23 -8.19 2.43 39.38
N PRO A 24 -6.86 2.64 39.48
CA PRO A 24 -6.35 3.94 39.86
C PRO A 24 -6.52 4.89 38.66
N HIS A 25 -7.35 5.92 38.83
CA HIS A 25 -7.46 7.02 37.88
C HIS A 25 -6.14 7.80 37.81
N SER A 26 -5.52 7.87 36.64
CA SER A 26 -4.60 8.96 36.29
C SER A 26 -5.36 10.01 35.48
N PRO A 27 -5.57 11.24 35.99
CA PRO A 27 -6.30 12.27 35.28
C PRO A 27 -5.39 12.88 34.19
N GLY A 28 -5.84 12.93 32.93
CA GLY A 28 -5.23 13.82 31.92
C GLY A 28 -5.03 13.32 30.48
N LEU A 29 -5.47 12.12 30.10
CA LEU A 29 -5.43 11.68 28.69
C LEU A 29 -6.84 11.71 28.07
N PRO A 30 -7.07 12.38 26.92
CA PRO A 30 -8.31 12.21 26.19
C PRO A 30 -8.41 10.77 25.64
N GLN A 31 -9.59 10.17 25.72
CA GLN A 31 -9.87 8.76 25.38
C GLN A 31 -9.50 8.31 23.95
N TRP A 32 -9.18 9.26 23.05
CA TRP A 32 -8.79 8.97 21.66
C TRP A 32 -7.27 8.89 21.44
N ALA A 33 -6.43 9.25 22.42
CA ALA A 33 -4.97 9.22 22.31
C ALA A 33 -4.40 7.80 22.53
N VAL A 34 -4.89 6.83 21.74
CA VAL A 34 -4.38 5.46 21.68
C VAL A 34 -3.69 5.27 20.33
N CYS A 35 -2.51 4.63 20.34
CA CYS A 35 -1.69 4.26 19.20
C CYS A 35 -2.49 3.93 17.93
N VAL A 36 -2.00 4.34 16.76
CA VAL A 36 -2.42 3.78 15.47
C VAL A 36 -1.88 2.35 15.34
N THR A 37 -2.39 1.45 16.17
CA THR A 37 -2.46 0.00 15.99
C THR A 37 -3.84 -0.52 16.43
N GLY A 38 -4.84 0.35 16.56
CA GLY A 38 -6.21 -0.04 16.90
C GLY A 38 -7.10 1.18 17.01
N PHE A 39 -8.03 1.34 16.06
CA PHE A 39 -9.26 2.10 16.36
C PHE A 39 -9.99 1.37 17.50
N GLY A 40 -10.97 1.95 18.19
CA GLY A 40 -11.63 1.27 19.30
C GLY A 40 -12.68 2.14 19.92
N LEU A 41 -13.94 1.97 19.51
CA LEU A 41 -15.07 2.71 20.07
C LEU A 41 -16.12 1.74 20.60
N ARG A 42 -16.54 2.02 21.84
CA ARG A 42 -17.58 1.33 22.59
C ARG A 42 -18.92 1.96 22.21
N LEU A 43 -19.82 1.19 21.62
CA LEU A 43 -21.16 1.65 21.26
C LEU A 43 -22.14 1.46 22.43
N SER A 44 -22.82 2.52 22.83
CA SER A 44 -24.14 2.45 23.47
C SER A 44 -25.15 3.07 22.51
N LEU A 45 -26.10 2.25 22.05
CA LEU A 45 -27.11 2.60 21.06
C LEU A 45 -28.16 3.56 21.64
N SER A 46 -28.45 4.64 20.91
CA SER A 46 -29.70 5.41 20.99
C SER A 46 -30.08 5.87 19.59
N ALA A 47 -31.38 5.81 19.28
CA ALA A 47 -31.96 5.67 17.95
C ALA A 47 -32.12 6.97 17.11
N GLU A 48 -32.18 6.73 15.79
CA GLU A 48 -32.94 7.38 14.69
C GLU A 48 -32.78 8.87 14.34
N ALA A 49 -32.40 9.13 13.08
CA ALA A 49 -32.70 10.32 12.27
C ALA A 49 -32.47 10.01 10.75
N PRO A 50 -33.04 10.77 9.79
CA PRO A 50 -33.72 10.21 8.63
C PRO A 50 -32.91 10.08 7.33
N GLU A 51 -33.46 9.27 6.43
CA GLU A 51 -32.98 8.94 5.08
C GLU A 51 -32.83 10.17 4.18
N ALA A 52 -31.70 10.24 3.45
CA ALA A 52 -31.48 11.15 2.34
C ALA A 52 -31.44 10.35 1.03
N GLU A 53 -32.12 10.86 0.00
CA GLU A 53 -32.31 10.17 -1.28
C GLU A 53 -31.00 9.91 -2.06
N PRO A 54 -30.92 8.79 -2.80
CA PRO A 54 -29.72 8.40 -3.52
C PRO A 54 -29.48 9.28 -4.76
N ALA A 55 -28.24 9.73 -4.94
CA ALA A 55 -27.77 10.29 -6.19
C ALA A 55 -27.75 9.18 -7.27
N GLY A 56 -28.47 9.41 -8.38
CA GLY A 56 -28.68 8.44 -9.45
C GLY A 56 -27.37 7.92 -10.06
N SER A 57 -27.30 6.60 -10.21
CA SER A 57 -26.26 5.89 -10.96
C SER A 57 -26.29 6.29 -12.43
N LEU A 58 -25.14 6.66 -12.99
CA LEU A 58 -25.00 6.82 -14.44
C LEU A 58 -25.06 5.43 -15.11
N PRO A 59 -25.76 5.28 -16.24
CA PRO A 59 -25.89 4.00 -16.93
C PRO A 59 -24.55 3.51 -17.47
N LEU A 60 -24.30 2.22 -17.33
CA LEU A 60 -23.24 1.48 -18.03
C LEU A 60 -23.46 1.66 -19.53
N ALA A 61 -22.62 2.45 -20.18
CA ALA A 61 -22.64 2.61 -21.64
C ALA A 61 -22.01 1.39 -22.31
N ALA A 62 -22.69 0.91 -23.35
CA ALA A 62 -22.28 -0.21 -24.19
C ALA A 62 -20.91 0.01 -24.86
N GLU A 63 -20.25 -1.09 -25.19
CA GLU A 63 -18.96 -1.16 -25.90
C GLU A 63 -18.96 -0.28 -27.16
N GLU A 64 -18.23 0.84 -27.12
CA GLU A 64 -17.82 1.52 -28.34
C GLU A 64 -16.52 0.90 -28.88
N PRO A 65 -16.42 0.65 -30.20
CA PRO A 65 -15.23 0.08 -30.79
C PRO A 65 -14.05 1.04 -30.66
N ALA A 66 -12.89 0.49 -30.29
CA ALA A 66 -11.65 1.23 -30.14
C ALA A 66 -11.31 2.04 -31.40
N PRO A 67 -10.90 3.31 -31.27
CA PRO A 67 -10.51 4.12 -32.42
C PRO A 67 -9.32 3.50 -33.16
N ASN A 68 -9.39 3.54 -34.49
CA ASN A 68 -8.36 3.02 -35.38
C ASN A 68 -6.98 3.62 -35.08
N ARG A 69 -5.99 2.73 -35.09
CA ARG A 69 -4.55 2.99 -34.93
C ARG A 69 -4.10 4.08 -35.91
N VAL A 70 -3.66 5.21 -35.37
CA VAL A 70 -2.82 6.16 -36.10
C VAL A 70 -1.40 5.67 -35.90
N ASP A 71 -0.84 4.98 -36.90
CA ASP A 71 0.59 4.70 -36.97
C ASP A 71 1.31 6.05 -37.18
N GLY A 72 1.62 6.71 -36.08
CA GLY A 72 2.41 7.94 -36.00
C GLY A 72 3.67 7.68 -35.18
N ASP A 73 4.79 8.12 -35.74
CA ASP A 73 6.11 8.21 -35.15
C ASP A 73 6.11 8.38 -33.61
N SER A 74 7.02 7.70 -32.91
CA SER A 74 7.35 7.91 -31.48
C SER A 74 7.78 9.34 -31.11
N SER A 75 7.70 10.29 -32.03
CA SER A 75 7.90 11.73 -31.83
C SER A 75 6.56 12.44 -31.53
N ALA A 76 6.32 13.09 -30.38
CA ALA A 76 7.12 13.28 -29.19
C ALA A 76 6.14 13.51 -28.04
N ARG A 77 6.01 12.55 -27.12
CA ARG A 77 5.27 12.77 -25.87
C ARG A 77 5.95 13.93 -25.11
N PRO A 78 5.25 15.05 -24.86
CA PRO A 78 5.88 16.24 -24.26
C PRO A 78 6.33 16.03 -22.82
N TYR A 79 5.77 15.03 -22.12
CA TYR A 79 6.12 14.72 -20.74
C TYR A 79 6.72 13.32 -20.61
N ASP A 80 7.72 13.20 -19.76
CA ASP A 80 8.25 11.92 -19.31
C ASP A 80 7.29 11.33 -18.28
N ILE A 81 6.87 12.14 -17.30
CA ILE A 81 5.99 11.74 -16.19
C ILE A 81 4.83 12.74 -16.04
N ILE A 82 3.62 12.23 -15.86
CA ILE A 82 2.49 12.99 -15.32
C ILE A 82 2.07 12.40 -13.97
N VAL A 83 1.92 13.25 -12.95
CA VAL A 83 1.41 12.85 -11.63
C VAL A 83 -0.07 13.19 -11.52
N LEU A 84 -0.95 12.18 -11.59
CA LEU A 84 -2.40 12.33 -11.43
C LEU A 84 -2.81 12.23 -9.96
N GLY A 85 -3.61 13.16 -9.47
CA GLY A 85 -3.98 13.24 -8.05
C GLY A 85 -3.00 14.06 -7.21
N ALA A 86 -2.19 14.91 -7.88
CA ALA A 86 -1.10 15.69 -7.31
C ALA A 86 -1.49 16.58 -6.09
N THR A 87 -2.76 16.96 -5.96
CA THR A 87 -3.21 17.88 -4.89
C THR A 87 -3.72 17.18 -3.63
N GLY A 88 -3.83 15.85 -3.65
CA GLY A 88 -4.13 15.02 -2.48
C GLY A 88 -2.93 14.90 -1.54
N PHE A 89 -3.11 14.27 -0.37
CA PHE A 89 -2.03 14.14 0.61
C PHE A 89 -0.83 13.38 0.05
N THR A 90 -1.03 12.14 -0.40
CA THR A 90 0.03 11.31 -1.01
C THR A 90 0.58 11.96 -2.29
N GLY A 91 -0.29 12.51 -3.13
CA GLY A 91 0.11 13.19 -4.37
C GLY A 91 1.06 14.36 -4.13
N ARG A 92 0.86 15.16 -3.07
CA ARG A 92 1.76 16.26 -2.71
C ARG A 92 3.15 15.76 -2.32
N LEU A 93 3.25 14.67 -1.56
CA LEU A 93 4.54 14.07 -1.18
C LEU A 93 5.28 13.47 -2.39
N ILE A 94 4.54 12.88 -3.33
CA ILE A 94 5.08 12.42 -4.63
C ILE A 94 5.65 13.61 -5.41
N VAL A 95 4.90 14.71 -5.53
CA VAL A 95 5.32 15.93 -6.21
C VAL A 95 6.54 16.56 -5.52
N GLU A 96 6.55 16.65 -4.19
CA GLU A 96 7.67 17.17 -3.39
C GLU A 96 8.95 16.35 -3.63
N HIS A 97 8.86 15.03 -3.60
CA HIS A 97 10.01 14.17 -3.79
C HIS A 97 10.52 14.20 -5.25
N LEU A 98 9.62 14.14 -6.23
CA LEU A 98 9.98 14.23 -7.64
C LEU A 98 10.62 15.59 -7.98
N ASP A 99 10.03 16.71 -7.52
CA ASP A 99 10.62 18.04 -7.67
C ASP A 99 12.03 18.11 -7.06
N ALA A 100 12.21 17.50 -5.88
CA ALA A 100 13.50 17.48 -5.21
C ALA A 100 14.59 16.68 -5.92
N LEU A 101 14.22 15.61 -6.63
CA LEU A 101 15.15 14.86 -7.45
C LEU A 101 15.48 15.60 -8.74
N LEU A 102 14.46 16.16 -9.40
CA LEU A 102 14.62 16.85 -10.69
C LEU A 102 15.26 18.24 -10.58
N ALA A 103 15.27 18.85 -9.39
CA ALA A 103 15.94 20.13 -9.14
C ALA A 103 17.46 20.00 -8.92
N GLN A 104 18.01 18.79 -8.78
CA GLN A 104 19.43 18.61 -8.48
C GLN A 104 20.32 19.00 -9.67
N PRO A 105 21.40 19.79 -9.45
CA PRO A 105 22.32 20.20 -10.52
C PRO A 105 23.07 19.03 -11.17
N GLU A 106 23.26 17.93 -10.42
CA GLU A 106 23.99 16.73 -10.86
C GLU A 106 23.14 15.70 -11.60
N ALA A 107 21.88 16.00 -11.95
CA ALA A 107 21.12 15.15 -12.87
C ALA A 107 21.82 15.20 -14.24
N GLN A 108 22.69 14.22 -14.54
CA GLN A 108 23.60 14.16 -15.70
C GLN A 108 22.87 13.91 -17.04
N GLY A 109 21.70 14.51 -17.24
CA GLY A 109 20.87 14.35 -18.41
C GLY A 109 19.99 15.57 -18.69
N PRO A 110 19.25 15.58 -19.81
CA PRO A 110 18.29 16.64 -20.10
C PRO A 110 17.25 16.73 -18.98
N ARG A 111 16.88 17.97 -18.61
CA ARG A 111 15.86 18.22 -17.59
C ARG A 111 14.57 17.49 -17.96
N ARG A 112 14.17 16.55 -17.10
CA ARG A 112 12.94 15.76 -17.30
C ARG A 112 11.75 16.69 -17.38
N ARG A 113 10.89 16.45 -18.36
CA ARG A 113 9.66 17.22 -18.57
C ARG A 113 8.55 16.50 -17.83
N TRP A 114 7.87 17.18 -16.91
CA TRP A 114 6.81 16.56 -16.14
C TRP A 114 5.66 17.52 -15.87
N ALA A 115 4.50 16.95 -15.54
CA ALA A 115 3.30 17.73 -15.23
C ALA A 115 2.58 17.18 -14.00
N VAL A 116 1.82 18.05 -13.34
CA VAL A 116 0.84 17.69 -12.32
C VAL A 116 -0.56 17.73 -12.93
N ALA A 117 -1.35 16.69 -12.65
CA ALA A 117 -2.69 16.53 -13.20
C ALA A 117 -3.76 16.32 -12.13
N GLY A 118 -4.96 16.83 -12.41
CA GLY A 118 -6.14 16.67 -11.55
C GLY A 118 -7.30 17.57 -11.95
N ARG A 119 -8.38 17.52 -11.16
CA ARG A 119 -9.66 18.20 -11.51
C ARG A 119 -9.70 19.69 -11.21
N ASN A 120 -8.84 20.20 -10.33
CA ASN A 120 -8.92 21.58 -9.84
C ASN A 120 -7.69 22.39 -10.29
N ALA A 121 -7.88 23.21 -11.32
CA ALA A 121 -6.84 24.04 -11.93
C ALA A 121 -6.15 24.97 -10.92
N ALA A 122 -6.92 25.64 -10.05
CA ALA A 122 -6.37 26.59 -9.08
C ALA A 122 -5.45 25.91 -8.05
N ARG A 123 -5.85 24.74 -7.53
CA ARG A 123 -5.02 23.96 -6.60
C ARG A 123 -3.75 23.42 -7.27
N LEU A 124 -3.85 23.00 -8.53
CA LEU A 124 -2.68 22.53 -9.30
C LEU A 124 -1.71 23.67 -9.57
N GLN A 125 -2.21 24.85 -9.96
CA GLN A 125 -1.37 26.02 -10.21
C GLN A 125 -0.65 26.47 -8.94
N ALA A 126 -1.35 26.49 -7.80
CA ALA A 126 -0.75 26.78 -6.50
C ALA A 126 0.33 25.75 -6.15
N LEU A 127 0.08 24.45 -6.36
CA LEU A 127 1.09 23.42 -6.12
C LEU A 127 2.33 23.59 -7.02
N ALA A 128 2.12 23.79 -8.32
CA ALA A 128 3.18 23.96 -9.30
C ALA A 128 4.05 25.21 -9.02
N SER A 129 3.46 26.30 -8.52
CA SER A 129 4.22 27.50 -8.16
C SER A 129 5.15 27.33 -6.94
N HIS A 130 4.91 26.32 -6.10
CA HIS A 130 5.79 25.97 -4.98
C HIS A 130 6.92 25.01 -5.38
N CYS A 131 6.86 24.42 -6.58
CA CYS A 131 7.87 23.48 -7.07
C CYS A 131 9.05 24.26 -7.68
N ARG A 132 10.29 23.87 -7.36
CA ARG A 132 11.50 24.48 -7.91
C ARG A 132 11.61 24.29 -9.42
N THR A 133 11.10 23.17 -9.90
CA THR A 133 11.17 22.78 -11.31
C THR A 133 10.01 23.31 -12.14
N ALA A 134 9.01 23.96 -11.53
CA ALA A 134 7.84 24.55 -12.19
C ALA A 134 7.17 23.59 -13.21
N PRO A 135 6.58 22.46 -12.76
CA PRO A 135 5.95 21.49 -13.65
C PRO A 135 4.77 22.11 -14.41
N ALA A 136 4.45 21.53 -15.56
CA ALA A 136 3.24 21.90 -16.28
C ALA A 136 1.98 21.49 -15.48
N VAL A 137 0.86 22.16 -15.77
CA VAL A 137 -0.43 21.89 -15.13
C VAL A 137 -1.40 21.36 -16.17
N LEU A 138 -1.99 20.20 -15.91
CA LEU A 138 -2.98 19.56 -16.77
C LEU A 138 -4.29 19.35 -16.01
N VAL A 139 -5.38 19.89 -16.53
CA VAL A 139 -6.72 19.69 -15.93
C VAL A 139 -7.31 18.40 -16.51
N THR A 140 -7.84 17.55 -15.64
CA THR A 140 -8.48 16.26 -16.01
C THR A 140 -9.85 16.16 -15.34
N ALA A 141 -10.77 17.07 -15.70
CA ALA A 141 -12.12 17.14 -15.12
C ALA A 141 -13.14 16.25 -15.85
N SER A 142 -12.80 15.81 -17.07
CA SER A 142 -13.58 14.92 -17.92
C SER A 142 -12.75 13.76 -18.47
N GLN A 143 -13.41 12.74 -19.02
CA GLN A 143 -12.71 11.61 -19.66
C GLN A 143 -11.86 12.08 -20.86
N ALA A 144 -12.38 13.00 -21.69
CA ALA A 144 -11.63 13.50 -22.85
C ALA A 144 -10.33 14.22 -22.45
N GLU A 145 -10.36 15.01 -21.39
CA GLU A 145 -9.16 15.66 -20.85
C GLU A 145 -8.19 14.66 -20.23
N LEU A 146 -8.70 13.61 -19.56
CA LEU A 146 -7.88 12.51 -19.06
C LEU A 146 -7.16 11.78 -20.22
N ASP A 147 -7.88 11.42 -21.27
CA ASP A 147 -7.31 10.73 -22.44
C ASP A 147 -6.23 11.60 -23.12
N GLN A 148 -6.49 12.91 -23.25
CA GLN A 148 -5.51 13.87 -23.76
C GLN A 148 -4.27 13.96 -22.88
N ALA A 149 -4.41 14.00 -21.55
CA ALA A 149 -3.28 14.03 -20.63
C ALA A 149 -2.45 12.74 -20.73
N VAL A 150 -3.12 11.58 -20.75
CA VAL A 150 -2.47 10.27 -20.81
C VAL A 150 -1.66 10.11 -22.11
N ALA A 151 -2.18 10.56 -23.25
CA ALA A 151 -1.48 10.51 -24.53
C ALA A 151 -0.21 11.38 -24.58
N GLN A 152 -0.07 12.33 -23.65
CA GLN A 152 1.06 13.28 -23.62
C GLN A 152 2.25 12.81 -22.77
N CYS A 153 2.18 11.67 -22.08
CA CYS A 153 3.26 11.19 -21.22
C CYS A 153 3.73 9.78 -21.51
N HIS A 154 4.99 9.47 -21.19
CA HIS A 154 5.50 8.10 -21.23
C HIS A 154 4.99 7.28 -20.04
N VAL A 155 4.97 7.91 -18.86
CA VAL A 155 4.52 7.29 -17.60
C VAL A 155 3.47 8.17 -16.93
N LEU A 156 2.34 7.57 -16.57
CA LEU A 156 1.36 8.16 -15.66
C LEU A 156 1.53 7.57 -14.26
N LEU A 157 1.86 8.41 -13.28
CA LEU A 157 1.90 8.06 -11.87
C LEU A 157 0.58 8.48 -11.21
N ALA A 158 -0.25 7.51 -10.81
CA ALA A 158 -1.56 7.74 -10.23
C ALA A 158 -1.57 7.67 -8.70
N ALA A 159 -2.04 8.75 -8.08
CA ALA A 159 -2.29 8.87 -6.64
C ALA A 159 -3.69 9.45 -6.35
N ALA A 160 -4.61 9.33 -7.31
CA ALA A 160 -5.99 9.79 -7.21
C ALA A 160 -6.92 8.64 -6.81
N GLY A 161 -7.12 8.44 -5.51
CA GLY A 161 -8.10 7.49 -4.97
C GLY A 161 -9.42 8.13 -4.53
N PRO A 162 -10.43 7.33 -4.14
CA PRO A 162 -10.43 5.85 -4.15
C PRO A 162 -10.43 5.25 -5.57
N PHE A 163 -9.58 4.26 -5.81
CA PHE A 163 -9.37 3.68 -7.14
C PHE A 163 -10.54 2.82 -7.60
N VAL A 164 -11.29 2.18 -6.70
CA VAL A 164 -12.57 1.52 -7.00
C VAL A 164 -13.57 2.45 -7.68
N ALA A 165 -13.47 3.77 -7.47
CA ALA A 165 -14.41 4.75 -8.01
C ALA A 165 -13.93 5.38 -9.33
N CYS A 166 -12.63 5.58 -9.51
CA CYS A 166 -12.11 6.33 -10.67
C CYS A 166 -10.88 5.71 -11.35
N GLY A 167 -10.29 4.65 -10.79
CA GLY A 167 -9.03 4.06 -11.25
C GLY A 167 -9.14 3.35 -12.61
N GLU A 168 -10.26 2.67 -12.88
CA GLU A 168 -10.45 1.94 -14.15
C GLU A 168 -10.35 2.86 -15.38
N ALA A 169 -10.99 4.03 -15.31
CA ALA A 169 -10.97 5.00 -16.40
C ALA A 169 -9.53 5.41 -16.79
N VAL A 170 -8.64 5.47 -15.80
CA VAL A 170 -7.24 5.82 -15.97
C VAL A 170 -6.44 4.66 -16.57
N VAL A 171 -6.59 3.45 -16.02
CA VAL A 171 -5.91 2.24 -16.55
C VAL A 171 -6.31 2.00 -17.99
N ARG A 172 -7.61 2.07 -18.29
CA ARG A 172 -8.15 1.94 -19.66
C ARG A 172 -7.51 2.96 -20.62
N ALA A 173 -7.45 4.23 -20.22
CA ALA A 173 -6.82 5.27 -21.04
C ALA A 173 -5.33 4.99 -21.28
N CYS A 174 -4.59 4.56 -20.26
CA CYS A 174 -3.18 4.21 -20.37
C CYS A 174 -2.94 3.04 -21.33
N VAL A 175 -3.69 1.95 -21.17
CA VAL A 175 -3.59 0.77 -22.06
C VAL A 175 -4.00 1.12 -23.48
N ALA A 176 -5.05 1.94 -23.66
CA ALA A 176 -5.47 2.40 -24.98
C ALA A 176 -4.37 3.22 -25.67
N ALA A 177 -3.78 4.18 -24.97
CA ALA A 177 -2.77 5.10 -25.49
C ALA A 177 -1.34 4.53 -25.57
N GLY A 178 -1.09 3.33 -25.04
CA GLY A 178 0.27 2.79 -24.95
C GLY A 178 1.14 3.48 -23.89
N THR A 179 0.53 4.11 -22.88
CA THR A 179 1.22 4.84 -21.81
C THR A 179 1.44 3.89 -20.63
N HIS A 180 2.67 3.85 -20.10
CA HIS A 180 2.95 3.07 -18.89
C HIS A 180 2.27 3.69 -17.67
N TYR A 181 1.84 2.84 -16.76
CA TYR A 181 1.08 3.22 -15.58
C TYR A 181 1.75 2.71 -14.31
N ILE A 182 1.76 3.53 -13.28
CA ILE A 182 2.20 3.15 -11.94
C ILE A 182 1.30 3.81 -10.89
N ASP A 183 0.90 3.08 -9.85
CA ASP A 183 0.08 3.62 -8.77
C ASP A 183 0.56 3.27 -7.36
N VAL A 184 -0.18 3.79 -6.39
CA VAL A 184 0.02 3.57 -4.96
C VAL A 184 -1.15 2.84 -4.30
N SER A 185 -2.03 2.20 -5.08
CA SER A 185 -3.29 1.64 -4.59
C SER A 185 -3.06 0.31 -3.86
N GLY A 186 -3.84 0.09 -2.80
CA GLY A 186 -3.93 -1.18 -2.08
C GLY A 186 -5.29 -1.88 -2.24
N GLU A 187 -6.13 -1.43 -3.17
CA GLU A 187 -7.53 -1.86 -3.29
C GLU A 187 -7.66 -3.19 -4.04
N THR A 188 -7.54 -4.31 -3.33
CA THR A 188 -7.47 -5.68 -3.88
C THR A 188 -8.56 -6.01 -4.91
N THR A 189 -9.82 -5.69 -4.62
CA THR A 189 -10.94 -5.99 -5.52
C THR A 189 -10.85 -5.22 -6.83
N TRP A 190 -10.40 -3.96 -6.79
CA TRP A 190 -10.16 -3.17 -7.98
C TRP A 190 -8.96 -3.70 -8.77
N ILE A 191 -7.86 -4.06 -8.11
CA ILE A 191 -6.68 -4.65 -8.78
C ILE A 191 -7.06 -5.97 -9.46
N HIS A 192 -7.88 -6.81 -8.81
CA HIS A 192 -8.40 -8.05 -9.41
C HIS A 192 -9.16 -7.78 -10.72
N ASP A 193 -10.03 -6.76 -10.72
CA ASP A 193 -10.76 -6.35 -11.92
C ASP A 193 -9.80 -5.83 -13.01
N MET A 194 -8.78 -5.06 -12.63
CA MET A 194 -7.80 -4.54 -13.61
C MET A 194 -6.99 -5.67 -14.25
N ILE A 195 -6.54 -6.66 -13.45
CA ILE A 195 -5.89 -7.86 -13.97
C ILE A 195 -6.81 -8.57 -14.96
N SER A 196 -8.06 -8.84 -14.56
CA SER A 196 -9.01 -9.62 -15.36
C SER A 196 -9.36 -8.94 -16.69
N ARG A 197 -9.47 -7.60 -16.69
CA ARG A 197 -9.92 -6.84 -17.87
C ARG A 197 -8.77 -6.39 -18.79
N TYR A 198 -7.61 -6.04 -18.23
CA TYR A 198 -6.58 -5.31 -18.98
C TYR A 198 -5.23 -6.03 -19.07
N HIS A 199 -4.98 -7.13 -18.33
CA HIS A 199 -3.67 -7.79 -18.34
C HIS A 199 -3.24 -8.24 -19.74
N GLU A 200 -4.10 -8.96 -20.47
CA GLU A 200 -3.76 -9.50 -21.80
C GLU A 200 -3.57 -8.40 -22.84
N GLU A 201 -4.41 -7.35 -22.84
CA GLU A 201 -4.25 -6.24 -23.78
C GLU A 201 -2.97 -5.44 -23.51
N ALA A 202 -2.70 -5.13 -22.24
CA ALA A 202 -1.49 -4.43 -21.84
C ALA A 202 -0.23 -5.26 -22.19
N LYS A 203 -0.27 -6.57 -21.98
CA LYS A 203 0.80 -7.51 -22.37
C LYS A 203 1.05 -7.49 -23.87
N ARG A 204 -0.01 -7.63 -24.68
CA ARG A 204 0.08 -7.58 -26.15
C ARG A 204 0.66 -6.25 -26.67
N LYS A 205 0.37 -5.14 -26.00
CA LYS A 205 0.87 -3.81 -26.38
C LYS A 205 2.25 -3.48 -25.78
N GLY A 206 2.80 -4.33 -24.91
CA GLY A 206 4.01 -4.03 -24.16
C GLY A 206 3.84 -2.85 -23.20
N VAL A 207 2.63 -2.65 -22.65
CA VAL A 207 2.36 -1.62 -21.64
C VAL A 207 2.49 -2.21 -20.25
N LEU A 208 3.31 -1.61 -19.41
CA LEU A 208 3.38 -1.93 -17.99
C LEU A 208 2.30 -1.16 -17.23
N VAL A 209 1.46 -1.89 -16.50
CA VAL A 209 0.52 -1.36 -15.50
C VAL A 209 0.98 -1.89 -14.14
N VAL A 210 1.76 -1.08 -13.44
CA VAL A 210 2.42 -1.45 -12.18
C VAL A 210 1.55 -0.99 -11.00
N HIS A 211 0.86 -1.92 -10.36
CA HIS A 211 0.09 -1.60 -9.16
C HIS A 211 0.94 -1.64 -7.90
N CYS A 212 0.49 -0.95 -6.86
CA CYS A 212 1.02 -1.07 -5.49
C CYS A 212 2.50 -0.64 -5.33
N ALA A 213 2.97 0.37 -6.06
CA ALA A 213 4.29 0.97 -5.84
C ALA A 213 4.28 1.94 -4.64
N ALA A 214 3.78 1.45 -3.50
CA ALA A 214 3.61 2.17 -2.25
C ALA A 214 4.34 1.44 -1.11
N GLN A 215 4.50 2.07 0.05
CA GLN A 215 5.08 1.39 1.22
C GLN A 215 4.37 0.05 1.49
N VAL A 216 3.05 0.10 1.45
CA VAL A 216 2.18 -1.06 1.53
C VAL A 216 2.34 -1.85 0.22
N CYS A 217 2.76 -3.10 0.31
CA CYS A 217 3.12 -4.04 -0.77
C CYS A 217 4.53 -3.88 -1.37
N ALA A 218 5.02 -2.67 -1.72
CA ALA A 218 6.32 -2.59 -2.39
C ALA A 218 7.50 -2.99 -1.48
N VAL A 219 7.42 -2.66 -0.18
CA VAL A 219 8.42 -3.10 0.81
C VAL A 219 8.33 -4.63 0.98
N ASP A 220 7.11 -5.16 1.11
CA ASP A 220 6.81 -6.59 1.26
C ASP A 220 7.39 -7.40 0.07
N GLU A 221 7.16 -6.89 -1.14
CA GLU A 221 7.68 -7.39 -2.41
C GLU A 221 9.21 -7.40 -2.46
N ILE A 222 9.86 -6.27 -2.15
CA ILE A 222 11.32 -6.16 -2.13
C ILE A 222 11.93 -7.14 -1.13
N ASN A 223 11.37 -7.22 0.07
CA ASN A 223 11.86 -8.12 1.11
C ASN A 223 11.79 -9.58 0.67
N CYS A 224 10.65 -10.00 0.09
CA CYS A 224 10.47 -11.36 -0.42
C CYS A 224 11.39 -11.64 -1.60
N TYR A 225 11.50 -10.70 -2.55
CA TYR A 225 12.39 -10.78 -3.70
C TYR A 225 13.86 -10.95 -3.31
N LEU A 226 14.36 -10.16 -2.35
CA LEU A 226 15.73 -10.26 -1.86
C LEU A 226 16.04 -11.61 -1.23
N LEU A 227 15.10 -12.14 -0.44
CA LEU A 227 15.24 -13.46 0.19
C LEU A 227 15.20 -14.58 -0.83
N ALA A 228 14.26 -14.53 -1.79
CA ALA A 228 14.19 -15.51 -2.88
C ALA A 228 15.46 -15.50 -3.74
N ARG A 229 16.03 -14.33 -4.05
CA ARG A 229 17.31 -14.24 -4.78
C ARG A 229 18.51 -14.78 -4.01
N LYS A 230 18.56 -14.56 -2.69
CA LYS A 230 19.67 -15.02 -1.85
C LYS A 230 19.60 -16.50 -1.53
N LEU A 231 18.41 -17.01 -1.24
CA LEU A 231 18.22 -18.36 -0.73
C LEU A 231 17.79 -19.35 -1.83
N GLY A 232 17.21 -18.87 -2.93
CA GLY A 232 16.53 -19.70 -3.92
C GLY A 232 15.06 -19.93 -3.53
N PRO A 233 14.43 -21.02 -4.02
CA PRO A 233 13.05 -21.35 -3.72
C PRO A 233 12.74 -21.34 -2.22
N LEU A 234 11.66 -20.64 -1.85
CA LEU A 234 11.25 -20.43 -0.48
C LEU A 234 10.11 -21.38 -0.10
N LYS A 235 10.19 -21.94 1.11
CA LYS A 235 9.12 -22.72 1.75
C LYS A 235 8.15 -21.81 2.51
N GLN A 236 8.67 -20.82 3.21
CA GLN A 236 7.86 -19.81 3.89
C GLN A 236 8.55 -18.45 3.91
N PHE A 237 7.73 -17.41 3.89
CA PHE A 237 8.09 -16.02 4.05
C PHE A 237 7.13 -15.39 5.04
N ARG A 238 7.67 -14.71 6.05
CA ARG A 238 6.91 -14.03 7.09
C ARG A 238 7.39 -12.60 7.27
N GLU A 239 6.48 -11.66 7.46
CA GLU A 239 6.82 -10.29 7.83
C GLU A 239 6.19 -9.87 9.14
N TYR A 240 7.00 -9.15 9.91
CA TYR A 240 6.65 -8.58 11.20
C TYR A 240 6.85 -7.08 11.16
N PHE A 241 5.72 -6.35 11.18
CA PHE A 241 5.71 -4.89 11.21
C PHE A 241 5.92 -4.36 12.64
N PHE A 242 6.75 -3.33 12.76
CA PHE A 242 6.99 -2.56 13.99
C PHE A 242 7.03 -1.05 13.71
N GLN A 243 6.11 -0.59 12.86
CA GLN A 243 6.04 0.81 12.44
C GLN A 243 5.31 1.71 13.43
N TYR A 244 5.62 3.01 13.41
CA TYR A 244 4.84 4.03 14.09
C TYR A 244 4.45 5.12 13.09
N GLY A 245 3.16 5.36 12.93
CA GLY A 245 2.63 6.23 11.87
C GLY A 245 1.23 6.76 12.15
N GLY A 246 0.75 7.61 11.25
CA GLY A 246 -0.60 8.17 11.23
C GLY A 246 -1.36 7.74 9.97
N THR A 247 -2.68 7.94 9.97
CA THR A 247 -3.51 7.74 8.77
C THR A 247 -3.80 9.08 8.07
N THR A 248 -4.29 9.03 6.84
CA THR A 248 -4.75 10.20 6.09
C THR A 248 -6.21 10.03 5.73
N GLY A 249 -6.91 11.14 5.46
CA GLY A 249 -8.30 11.04 5.02
C GLY A 249 -8.46 10.39 3.65
N GLY A 250 -7.42 10.40 2.81
CA GLY A 250 -7.43 9.65 1.54
C GLY A 250 -7.39 8.14 1.76
N THR A 251 -6.58 7.68 2.71
CA THR A 251 -6.53 6.27 3.12
C THR A 251 -7.85 5.83 3.73
N LEU A 252 -8.42 6.63 4.63
CA LEU A 252 -9.74 6.34 5.20
C LEU A 252 -10.84 6.32 4.15
N GLY A 253 -10.83 7.28 3.21
CA GLY A 253 -11.78 7.30 2.09
C GLY A 253 -11.66 6.07 1.20
N THR A 254 -10.43 5.57 1.00
CA THR A 254 -10.16 4.32 0.28
C THR A 254 -10.77 3.11 1.00
N SER A 255 -10.55 3.00 2.33
CA SER A 255 -11.13 1.94 3.14
C SER A 255 -12.66 1.97 3.15
N VAL A 256 -13.25 3.17 3.29
CA VAL A 256 -14.71 3.36 3.23
C VAL A 256 -15.25 2.89 1.89
N ALA A 257 -14.71 3.40 0.77
CA ALA A 257 -15.19 3.05 -0.56
C ALA A 257 -15.05 1.55 -0.86
N THR A 258 -13.93 0.94 -0.44
CA THR A 258 -13.69 -0.50 -0.61
C THR A 258 -14.74 -1.31 0.14
N LEU A 259 -14.95 -1.04 1.43
CA LEU A 259 -15.84 -1.82 2.29
C LEU A 259 -17.32 -1.58 1.96
N GLU A 260 -17.70 -0.36 1.63
CA GLU A 260 -19.07 -0.02 1.22
C GLU A 260 -19.46 -0.71 -0.10
N GLY A 261 -18.50 -0.81 -1.04
CA GLY A 261 -18.64 -1.47 -2.33
C GLY A 261 -18.65 -3.00 -2.29
N LEU A 262 -18.46 -3.65 -1.12
CA LEU A 262 -18.48 -5.11 -1.05
C LEU A 262 -19.91 -5.66 -1.23
N THR A 263 -20.12 -6.33 -2.35
CA THR A 263 -21.27 -7.19 -2.65
C THR A 263 -20.92 -8.64 -2.28
N PRO A 264 -21.86 -9.59 -2.29
CA PRO A 264 -21.54 -11.00 -2.07
C PRO A 264 -20.44 -11.54 -3.00
N ASP A 265 -20.39 -11.07 -4.26
CA ASP A 265 -19.39 -11.52 -5.23
C ASP A 265 -18.03 -10.85 -5.00
N THR A 266 -17.98 -9.53 -4.82
CA THR A 266 -16.71 -8.83 -4.56
C THR A 266 -16.14 -9.16 -3.17
N PHE A 267 -16.99 -9.55 -2.21
CA PHE A 267 -16.53 -10.08 -0.92
C PHE A 267 -15.80 -11.41 -1.06
N ARG A 268 -16.18 -12.28 -2.02
CA ARG A 268 -15.42 -13.52 -2.30
C ARG A 268 -14.02 -13.21 -2.82
N VAL A 269 -13.90 -12.21 -3.69
CA VAL A 269 -12.60 -11.73 -4.20
C VAL A 269 -11.78 -11.09 -3.08
N PHE A 270 -12.41 -10.28 -2.25
CA PHE A 270 -11.78 -9.69 -1.08
C PHE A 270 -11.23 -10.77 -0.14
N SER A 271 -12.03 -11.77 0.22
CA SER A 271 -11.63 -12.82 1.16
C SER A 271 -10.74 -13.93 0.57
N ASP A 272 -10.62 -14.07 -0.75
CA ASP A 272 -9.74 -15.06 -1.37
C ASP A 272 -8.27 -14.60 -1.27
N PRO A 273 -7.38 -15.33 -0.56
CA PRO A 273 -5.97 -14.99 -0.44
C PRO A 273 -5.17 -15.14 -1.75
N PHE A 274 -5.79 -15.70 -2.79
CA PHE A 274 -5.22 -15.84 -4.13
C PHE A 274 -5.96 -15.01 -5.19
N SER A 275 -6.75 -14.01 -4.78
CA SER A 275 -7.56 -13.22 -5.71
C SER A 275 -6.76 -12.46 -6.76
N LEU A 276 -5.51 -12.10 -6.49
CA LEU A 276 -4.64 -11.47 -7.49
C LEU A 276 -3.85 -12.48 -8.35
N GLY A 277 -4.06 -13.78 -8.13
CA GLY A 277 -3.35 -14.85 -8.83
C GLY A 277 -2.36 -15.61 -7.94
N GLY A 278 -1.51 -16.40 -8.58
CA GLY A 278 -0.46 -17.16 -7.90
C GLY A 278 -0.94 -18.22 -6.91
N ARG A 279 -2.00 -18.95 -7.25
CA ARG A 279 -2.35 -20.20 -6.55
C ARG A 279 -1.15 -21.15 -6.50
N ARG A 280 -0.97 -21.82 -5.37
CA ARG A 280 0.17 -22.72 -5.09
C ARG A 280 -0.28 -24.17 -5.07
N ASP A 281 0.63 -25.09 -5.39
CA ASP A 281 0.32 -26.52 -5.49
C ASP A 281 0.03 -27.19 -4.13
N CYS A 282 0.48 -26.56 -3.04
CA CYS A 282 0.25 -27.01 -1.68
C CYS A 282 -1.19 -26.83 -1.17
N GLY A 283 -2.10 -26.26 -1.97
CA GLY A 283 -3.45 -25.92 -1.54
C GLY A 283 -3.50 -24.75 -0.55
N LEU A 284 -4.70 -24.49 -0.02
CA LEU A 284 -4.96 -23.41 0.93
C LEU A 284 -4.56 -23.82 2.35
N ARG A 285 -3.80 -22.97 3.05
CA ARG A 285 -3.40 -23.16 4.46
C ARG A 285 -3.99 -22.06 5.33
N ASP A 286 -4.10 -22.31 6.63
CA ASP A 286 -4.60 -21.33 7.60
C ASP A 286 -3.78 -20.02 7.57
N GLY A 287 -2.45 -20.14 7.46
CA GLY A 287 -1.55 -18.97 7.36
C GLY A 287 -1.74 -18.14 6.09
N ASP A 288 -2.37 -18.68 5.05
CA ASP A 288 -2.64 -17.90 3.83
C ASP A 288 -3.77 -16.88 4.04
N MET A 289 -4.65 -17.10 5.04
CA MET A 289 -5.80 -16.26 5.33
C MET A 289 -5.42 -14.96 6.05
N ASP A 290 -6.28 -13.95 5.89
CA ASP A 290 -6.17 -12.69 6.61
C ASP A 290 -6.34 -12.92 8.12
N CYS A 291 -5.62 -12.14 8.94
CA CYS A 291 -5.53 -12.34 10.38
C CYS A 291 -6.87 -12.06 11.09
N ALA A 292 -7.65 -13.10 11.38
CA ALA A 292 -8.96 -12.97 12.03
C ALA A 292 -8.90 -13.16 13.56
N CYS A 293 -7.75 -13.52 14.12
CA CYS A 293 -7.57 -13.75 15.55
C CYS A 293 -6.12 -13.48 15.99
N ALA A 294 -5.92 -13.23 17.28
CA ALA A 294 -4.58 -13.10 17.83
C ALA A 294 -3.90 -14.46 17.91
N GLU A 295 -2.70 -14.56 17.37
CA GLU A 295 -1.94 -15.80 17.30
C GLU A 295 -0.59 -15.62 18.00
N GLN A 296 -0.12 -16.62 18.74
CA GLN A 296 1.26 -16.63 19.23
C GLN A 296 2.16 -17.09 18.09
N ASP A 297 3.24 -16.36 17.80
CA ASP A 297 4.08 -16.70 16.66
C ASP A 297 4.82 -18.02 16.90
N SER A 298 4.81 -18.89 15.88
CA SER A 298 5.43 -20.21 15.94
C SER A 298 6.96 -20.19 15.79
N ILE A 299 7.54 -19.09 15.29
CA ILE A 299 8.99 -18.90 15.16
C ILE A 299 9.54 -18.14 16.38
N PHE A 300 8.78 -17.18 16.90
CA PHE A 300 9.15 -16.25 17.97
C PHE A 300 8.08 -16.22 19.06
N SER A 301 8.12 -17.19 19.96
CA SER A 301 7.09 -17.44 20.99
C SER A 301 6.77 -16.26 21.92
N SER A 302 7.64 -15.27 22.05
CA SER A 302 7.47 -14.06 22.85
C SER A 302 6.66 -12.97 22.14
N VAL A 303 6.35 -13.16 20.85
CA VAL A 303 5.60 -12.20 20.04
C VAL A 303 4.21 -12.76 19.74
N TRP A 304 3.20 -11.92 19.95
CA TRP A 304 1.84 -12.13 19.47
C TRP A 304 1.66 -11.43 18.14
N LEU A 305 0.89 -12.04 17.26
CA LEU A 305 0.59 -11.55 15.92
C LEU A 305 -0.82 -10.96 15.88
N GLN A 306 -0.93 -9.86 15.15
CA GLN A 306 -2.18 -9.16 14.88
C GLN A 306 -2.23 -8.74 13.40
N PRO A 307 -3.38 -8.25 12.90
CA PRO A 307 -3.47 -7.76 11.53
C PRO A 307 -2.48 -6.62 11.28
N ALA A 308 -1.71 -6.71 10.20
CA ALA A 308 -0.97 -5.56 9.67
C ALA A 308 -1.81 -4.88 8.58
N TYR A 309 -1.71 -3.56 8.45
CA TYR A 309 -2.44 -2.81 7.43
C TYR A 309 -2.19 -3.34 6.00
N SER A 310 -0.94 -3.70 5.67
CA SER A 310 -0.59 -4.27 4.37
C SER A 310 -1.01 -5.73 4.19
N SER A 311 -1.35 -6.46 5.27
CA SER A 311 -1.48 -7.91 5.22
C SER A 311 -2.53 -8.42 4.22
N HIS A 312 -3.62 -7.68 4.06
CA HIS A 312 -4.67 -8.03 3.11
C HIS A 312 -4.16 -7.95 1.66
N THR A 313 -3.43 -6.91 1.27
CA THR A 313 -3.04 -6.73 -0.14
C THR A 313 -1.65 -7.30 -0.43
N GLY A 314 -0.68 -7.09 0.46
CA GLY A 314 0.73 -7.43 0.25
C GLY A 314 0.96 -8.92 -0.04
N ALA A 315 0.31 -9.82 0.71
CA ALA A 315 0.47 -11.25 0.48
C ALA A 315 -0.09 -11.69 -0.88
N ARG A 316 -1.17 -11.06 -1.35
CA ARG A 316 -1.77 -11.31 -2.66
C ARG A 316 -0.88 -10.78 -3.79
N VAL A 317 -0.24 -9.63 -3.60
CA VAL A 317 0.74 -9.05 -4.53
C VAL A 317 1.97 -9.95 -4.66
N ILE A 318 2.54 -10.43 -3.55
CA ILE A 318 3.68 -11.37 -3.59
C ILE A 318 3.33 -12.65 -4.36
N ARG A 319 2.14 -13.21 -4.13
CA ARG A 319 1.67 -14.40 -4.88
C ARG A 319 1.53 -14.10 -6.37
N ARG A 320 1.02 -12.93 -6.74
CA ARG A 320 0.99 -12.48 -8.14
C ARG A 320 2.39 -12.35 -8.73
N SER A 321 3.36 -11.82 -8.00
CA SER A 321 4.76 -11.81 -8.43
C SER A 321 5.28 -13.21 -8.70
N CYS A 322 5.02 -14.17 -7.80
CA CYS A 322 5.43 -15.57 -8.00
C CYS A 322 4.91 -16.10 -9.35
N GLN A 323 3.62 -15.91 -9.64
CA GLN A 323 3.02 -16.31 -10.92
C GLN A 323 3.71 -15.63 -12.12
N LEU A 324 3.90 -14.32 -12.06
CA LEU A 324 4.48 -13.56 -13.17
C LEU A 324 5.91 -14.02 -13.48
N PHE A 325 6.75 -14.22 -12.46
CA PHE A 325 8.10 -14.75 -12.62
C PHE A 325 8.10 -16.18 -13.20
N GLU A 326 7.18 -17.04 -12.75
CA GLU A 326 7.03 -18.41 -13.24
C GLU A 326 6.62 -18.48 -14.72
N GLU A 327 5.66 -17.63 -15.13
CA GLU A 327 5.16 -17.54 -16.50
C GLU A 327 6.22 -16.97 -17.45
N ALA A 328 6.92 -15.91 -17.04
CA ALA A 328 7.93 -15.24 -17.87
C ALA A 328 9.29 -15.95 -17.86
N ARG A 329 9.58 -16.78 -16.86
CA ARG A 329 10.86 -17.48 -16.68
C ARG A 329 12.07 -16.54 -16.73
N LEU A 330 11.95 -15.38 -16.10
CA LEU A 330 12.98 -14.34 -16.09
C LEU A 330 14.25 -14.84 -15.40
N SER A 331 15.39 -14.65 -16.09
CA SER A 331 16.73 -14.87 -15.56
C SER A 331 17.51 -13.55 -15.64
N ASP A 332 18.38 -13.30 -14.67
CA ASP A 332 19.34 -12.20 -14.71
C ASP A 332 20.63 -12.56 -15.47
N GLY A 333 20.62 -13.67 -16.21
CA GLY A 333 21.78 -14.22 -16.93
C GLY A 333 22.79 -14.93 -16.02
N VAL A 334 22.56 -14.96 -14.71
CA VAL A 334 23.42 -15.61 -13.72
C VAL A 334 22.63 -16.69 -12.97
N GLY A 335 22.67 -17.91 -13.49
CA GLY A 335 22.00 -19.05 -12.88
C GLY A 335 20.55 -19.24 -13.37
N PRO A 336 19.76 -20.09 -12.69
CA PRO A 336 18.40 -20.40 -13.11
C PRO A 336 17.47 -19.19 -13.01
N PRO A 337 16.34 -19.18 -13.73
CA PRO A 337 15.30 -18.19 -13.54
C PRO A 337 14.90 -18.01 -12.08
N ILE A 338 14.54 -16.80 -11.69
CA ILE A 338 14.09 -16.54 -10.32
C ILE A 338 12.82 -17.34 -10.05
N SER A 339 12.85 -18.12 -8.96
CA SER A 339 11.70 -18.84 -8.45
C SER A 339 11.55 -18.59 -6.97
N TYR A 340 10.32 -18.27 -6.56
CA TYR A 340 9.94 -18.06 -5.16
C TYR A 340 9.60 -19.39 -4.46
N GLY A 341 9.50 -20.50 -5.19
CA GLY A 341 9.09 -21.80 -4.67
C GLY A 341 7.60 -22.11 -4.93
N ALA A 342 7.33 -23.33 -5.40
CA ALA A 342 5.98 -23.76 -5.80
C ALA A 342 5.01 -23.87 -4.61
N ASN A 343 5.55 -24.01 -3.40
CA ASN A 343 4.79 -24.21 -2.16
C ASN A 343 4.94 -23.07 -1.15
N LEU A 344 5.43 -21.90 -1.57
CA LEU A 344 5.69 -20.76 -0.70
C LEU A 344 4.45 -20.37 0.14
N SER A 345 4.61 -20.32 1.47
CA SER A 345 3.68 -19.66 2.40
C SER A 345 4.04 -18.20 2.60
N VAL A 346 3.06 -17.29 2.52
CA VAL A 346 3.27 -15.85 2.70
C VAL A 346 2.40 -15.37 3.86
N VAL A 347 3.03 -14.91 4.95
CA VAL A 347 2.33 -14.44 6.16
C VAL A 347 2.81 -13.04 6.52
N ILE A 348 1.93 -12.05 6.44
CA ILE A 348 2.26 -10.67 6.82
C ILE A 348 1.44 -10.31 8.06
N ARG A 349 2.11 -9.91 9.14
CA ARG A 349 1.49 -9.60 10.44
C ARG A 349 2.19 -8.43 11.12
N GLU A 350 1.52 -7.86 12.11
CA GLU A 350 2.12 -6.89 13.02
C GLU A 350 2.44 -7.57 14.36
N GLY A 351 3.58 -7.24 14.95
CA GLY A 351 4.00 -7.80 16.24
C GLY A 351 3.40 -7.06 17.44
N ALA A 352 3.07 -7.80 18.50
CA ALA A 352 2.55 -7.32 19.77
C ALA A 352 3.20 -8.08 20.94
N LEU A 353 3.28 -7.43 22.11
CA LEU A 353 3.89 -8.05 23.31
C LEU A 353 2.94 -8.95 24.11
N SER A 354 1.65 -8.90 23.82
CA SER A 354 0.66 -9.67 24.58
C SER A 354 -0.53 -10.06 23.72
N LYS A 355 -1.17 -11.18 24.10
CA LYS A 355 -2.44 -11.60 23.49
C LYS A 355 -3.50 -10.51 23.58
N ARG A 356 -3.62 -9.86 24.74
CA ARG A 356 -4.64 -8.83 24.98
C ARG A 356 -4.52 -7.66 24.00
N SER A 357 -3.30 -7.16 23.78
CA SER A 357 -3.08 -6.08 22.79
C SER A 357 -3.38 -6.55 21.37
N ALA A 358 -3.01 -7.78 21.02
CA ALA A 358 -3.30 -8.35 19.71
C ALA A 358 -4.81 -8.56 19.48
N ASP A 359 -5.54 -9.10 20.46
CA ASP A 359 -7.00 -9.26 20.42
C ASP A 359 -7.68 -7.91 20.18
N GLN A 360 -7.22 -6.85 20.85
CA GLN A 360 -7.75 -5.51 20.65
C GLN A 360 -7.51 -4.99 19.22
N ALA A 361 -6.34 -5.25 18.64
CA ALA A 361 -6.07 -4.87 17.26
C ALA A 361 -6.92 -5.68 16.26
N VAL A 362 -7.15 -6.98 16.52
CA VAL A 362 -8.02 -7.83 15.68
C VAL A 362 -9.45 -7.31 15.64
N LEU A 363 -10.02 -6.89 16.77
CA LEU A 363 -11.38 -6.32 16.79
C LEU A 363 -11.54 -5.09 15.90
N MET A 364 -10.44 -4.47 15.50
CA MET A 364 -10.40 -3.09 15.02
C MET A 364 -9.85 -2.98 13.60
N ALA A 365 -8.96 -3.90 13.24
CA ALA A 365 -8.34 -3.98 11.93
C ALA A 365 -8.43 -5.40 11.33
N GLY A 366 -9.15 -6.32 11.99
CA GLY A 366 -9.42 -7.65 11.44
C GLY A 366 -10.33 -7.58 10.20
N PRO A 367 -10.29 -8.62 9.36
CA PRO A 367 -11.15 -8.68 8.17
C PRO A 367 -12.64 -8.75 8.57
N PRO A 368 -13.53 -8.07 7.83
CA PRO A 368 -14.98 -8.19 8.06
C PRO A 368 -15.46 -9.62 7.82
N ALA A 369 -16.41 -10.09 8.64
CA ALA A 369 -16.96 -11.45 8.55
C ALA A 369 -18.00 -11.63 7.43
N SER A 370 -18.60 -10.53 6.95
CA SER A 370 -19.61 -10.54 5.88
C SER A 370 -19.66 -9.18 5.16
N PRO A 371 -20.33 -9.09 3.99
CA PRO A 371 -20.60 -7.82 3.32
C PRO A 371 -21.35 -6.81 4.22
N GLU A 372 -22.29 -7.27 5.04
CA GLU A 372 -23.05 -6.42 5.96
C GLU A 372 -22.15 -5.85 7.06
N ALA A 373 -21.24 -6.67 7.60
CA ALA A 373 -20.24 -6.23 8.57
C ALA A 373 -19.27 -5.22 7.95
N ALA A 374 -18.83 -5.44 6.70
CA ALA A 374 -17.99 -4.50 5.97
C ALA A 374 -18.68 -3.14 5.80
N LYS A 375 -19.95 -3.13 5.35
CA LYS A 375 -20.74 -1.90 5.20
C LYS A 375 -20.99 -1.20 6.53
N ALA A 376 -21.20 -1.95 7.62
CA ALA A 376 -21.32 -1.37 8.95
C ALA A 376 -20.02 -0.68 9.39
N ALA A 377 -18.86 -1.30 9.14
CA ALA A 377 -17.56 -0.69 9.41
C ALA A 377 -17.32 0.58 8.56
N ALA A 378 -17.71 0.56 7.27
CA ALA A 378 -17.62 1.73 6.39
C ALA A 378 -18.47 2.91 6.89
N ARG A 379 -19.71 2.65 7.34
CA ARG A 379 -20.59 3.67 7.95
C ARG A 379 -19.99 4.25 9.22
N ALA A 380 -19.47 3.40 10.11
CA ALA A 380 -18.83 3.85 11.34
C ALA A 380 -17.60 4.73 11.06
N MET A 381 -16.76 4.37 10.08
CA MET A 381 -15.63 5.22 9.65
C MET A 381 -16.11 6.56 9.07
N SER A 382 -17.13 6.55 8.22
CA SER A 382 -17.70 7.77 7.63
C SER A 382 -18.29 8.72 8.69
N GLU A 383 -18.90 8.16 9.73
CA GLU A 383 -19.39 8.92 10.87
C GLU A 383 -18.22 9.60 11.62
N GLN A 384 -17.12 8.87 11.88
CA GLN A 384 -15.95 9.47 12.53
C GLN A 384 -15.32 10.59 11.70
N ILE A 385 -15.27 10.44 10.36
CA ILE A 385 -14.81 11.51 9.45
C ILE A 385 -15.74 12.73 9.57
N SER A 386 -17.05 12.52 9.58
CA SER A 386 -18.06 13.58 9.67
C SER A 386 -18.03 14.32 11.01
N LEU A 387 -17.78 13.59 12.10
CA LEU A 387 -17.58 14.15 13.44
C LEU A 387 -16.23 14.88 13.60
N GLY A 388 -15.31 14.75 12.63
CA GLY A 388 -13.99 15.35 12.69
C GLY A 388 -13.04 14.67 13.69
N ASN A 389 -13.33 13.43 14.07
CA ASN A 389 -12.49 12.64 14.99
C ASN A 389 -11.29 11.98 14.27
N VAL A 390 -11.27 12.03 12.94
CA VAL A 390 -10.24 11.48 12.06
C VAL A 390 -10.05 12.42 10.87
N PRO A 391 -8.93 12.37 10.14
CA PRO A 391 -8.66 13.29 9.05
C PRO A 391 -9.67 13.18 7.90
N ARG A 392 -10.06 14.32 7.33
CA ARG A 392 -10.90 14.41 6.12
C ARG A 392 -10.08 14.23 4.85
N PRO A 393 -10.71 13.96 3.69
CA PRO A 393 -9.99 13.86 2.42
C PRO A 393 -9.05 15.05 2.16
N GLY A 394 -7.78 14.76 1.95
CA GLY A 394 -6.72 15.76 1.77
C GLY A 394 -5.99 16.16 3.05
N GLU A 395 -6.51 15.82 4.23
CA GLU A 395 -5.82 16.00 5.52
C GLU A 395 -4.98 14.78 5.89
N GLY A 396 -3.94 15.00 6.67
CA GLY A 396 -3.08 13.98 7.23
C GLY A 396 -2.10 14.57 8.23
N PRO A 397 -1.20 13.76 8.82
CA PRO A 397 -0.25 14.22 9.81
C PRO A 397 0.69 15.30 9.20
N PRO A 398 0.84 16.46 9.85
CA PRO A 398 1.72 17.51 9.35
C PRO A 398 3.21 17.11 9.50
N PRO A 399 4.14 17.81 8.82
CA PRO A 399 5.56 17.43 8.78
C PRO A 399 6.19 17.21 10.16
N GLU A 400 5.90 18.05 11.14
CA GLU A 400 6.41 17.95 12.52
C GLU A 400 5.96 16.67 13.23
N THR A 401 4.77 16.18 12.92
CA THR A 401 4.24 14.93 13.48
C THR A 401 4.82 13.73 12.72
N ARG A 402 4.92 13.83 11.39
CA ARG A 402 5.56 12.81 10.55
C ARG A 402 7.04 12.62 10.83
N ALA A 403 7.73 13.62 11.35
CA ALA A 403 9.13 13.52 11.76
C ALA A 403 9.35 12.49 12.90
N LEU A 404 8.30 12.15 13.66
CA LEU A 404 8.34 11.11 14.70
C LEU A 404 8.02 9.70 14.19
N TYR A 405 7.54 9.61 12.96
CA TYR A 405 7.07 8.36 12.35
C TYR A 405 8.19 7.65 11.60
N TYR A 406 8.07 6.33 11.52
CA TYR A 406 9.03 5.47 10.84
C TYR A 406 8.39 4.14 10.48
N SER A 407 9.00 3.44 9.53
CA SER A 407 8.68 2.06 9.20
C SER A 407 9.86 1.15 9.56
N GLU A 408 9.56 0.06 10.28
CA GLU A 408 10.51 -1.00 10.61
C GLU A 408 9.83 -2.35 10.34
N VAL A 409 10.49 -3.21 9.57
CA VAL A 409 9.99 -4.55 9.22
C VAL A 409 11.10 -5.56 9.37
N PHE A 410 10.77 -6.71 9.96
CA PHE A 410 11.60 -7.90 9.88
C PHE A 410 10.91 -8.90 8.98
N ALA A 411 11.51 -9.18 7.82
CA ALA A 411 11.04 -10.19 6.90
C ALA A 411 11.93 -11.43 7.02
N VAL A 412 11.36 -12.60 7.27
CA VAL A 412 12.08 -13.84 7.57
C VAL A 412 11.62 -14.92 6.59
N ALA A 413 12.56 -15.65 6.01
CA ALA A 413 12.25 -16.77 5.12
C ALA A 413 13.03 -18.04 5.45
N GLU A 414 12.38 -19.17 5.21
CA GLU A 414 12.99 -20.50 5.16
C GLU A 414 12.97 -20.97 3.70
N ALA A 415 14.13 -21.37 3.18
CA ALA A 415 14.23 -22.01 1.88
C ALA A 415 13.75 -23.46 1.90
N GLU A 416 13.47 -24.03 0.73
CA GLU A 416 13.09 -25.45 0.61
C GLU A 416 14.19 -26.41 1.12
N ASP A 417 15.45 -25.98 1.13
CA ASP A 417 16.58 -26.73 1.68
C ASP A 417 16.81 -26.51 3.20
N GLY A 418 15.94 -25.76 3.87
CA GLY A 418 15.97 -25.51 5.31
C GLY A 418 16.87 -24.36 5.76
N ARG A 419 17.58 -23.68 4.84
CA ARG A 419 18.33 -22.47 5.19
C ARG A 419 17.37 -21.33 5.57
N TRP A 420 17.81 -20.51 6.51
CA TRP A 420 17.08 -19.32 6.95
C TRP A 420 17.82 -18.06 6.54
N GLY A 421 17.07 -17.01 6.24
CA GLY A 421 17.57 -15.66 6.07
C GLY A 421 16.51 -14.65 6.47
N HIS A 422 16.93 -13.41 6.69
CA HIS A 422 16.01 -12.33 6.97
C HIS A 422 16.47 -11.00 6.37
N VAL A 423 15.52 -10.11 6.13
CA VAL A 423 15.76 -8.71 5.80
C VAL A 423 15.27 -7.86 6.97
N HIS A 424 16.16 -7.03 7.50
CA HIS A 424 15.78 -5.94 8.40
C HIS A 424 15.63 -4.66 7.58
N TYR A 425 14.37 -4.29 7.34
CA TYR A 425 14.01 -3.05 6.68
C TYR A 425 13.81 -1.93 7.70
N THR A 426 14.40 -0.78 7.43
CA THR A 426 14.14 0.48 8.13
C THR A 426 13.95 1.61 7.13
N GLY A 427 12.98 2.49 7.37
CA GLY A 427 12.71 3.62 6.49
C GLY A 427 11.97 4.76 7.16
N PRO A 428 11.75 5.87 6.44
CA PRO A 428 10.87 6.93 6.88
C PRO A 428 9.42 6.45 7.01
N GLU A 429 8.51 7.36 7.33
CA GLU A 429 7.09 7.04 7.46
C GLU A 429 6.44 6.57 6.15
N ALA A 430 5.31 5.88 6.26
CA ALA A 430 4.73 5.11 5.15
C ALA A 430 4.37 5.95 3.92
N TYR A 431 3.96 7.20 4.04
CA TYR A 431 3.63 8.04 2.89
C TYR A 431 4.88 8.61 2.21
N GLU A 432 5.94 8.90 2.96
CA GLU A 432 7.27 9.22 2.42
C GLU A 432 7.86 8.02 1.67
N VAL A 433 7.79 6.82 2.23
CA VAL A 433 8.20 5.59 1.55
C VAL A 433 7.37 5.36 0.29
N THR A 434 6.06 5.65 0.33
CA THR A 434 5.18 5.57 -0.84
C THR A 434 5.59 6.54 -1.95
N ALA A 435 5.92 7.78 -1.59
CA ALA A 435 6.43 8.77 -2.54
C ALA A 435 7.76 8.32 -3.15
N MET A 436 8.68 7.81 -2.33
CA MET A 436 9.98 7.29 -2.79
C MET A 436 9.82 6.09 -3.74
N ALA A 437 9.04 5.08 -3.35
CA ALA A 437 8.79 3.87 -4.13
C ALA A 437 8.19 4.17 -5.52
N SER A 438 7.11 4.95 -5.54
CA SER A 438 6.39 5.30 -6.78
C SER A 438 7.20 6.21 -7.69
N VAL A 439 7.89 7.23 -7.15
CA VAL A 439 8.74 8.13 -7.95
C VAL A 439 9.94 7.39 -8.53
N ALA A 440 10.64 6.57 -7.73
CA ALA A 440 11.75 5.76 -8.23
C ALA A 440 11.27 4.80 -9.33
N GLY A 441 10.11 4.18 -9.16
CA GLY A 441 9.52 3.28 -10.16
C GLY A 441 9.17 4.02 -11.46
N ALA A 442 8.56 5.20 -11.36
CA ALA A 442 8.24 6.02 -12.52
C ALA A 442 9.51 6.47 -13.28
N LEU A 443 10.57 6.85 -12.56
CA LEU A 443 11.85 7.20 -13.17
C LEU A 443 12.49 5.98 -13.86
N VAL A 444 12.45 4.80 -13.24
CA VAL A 444 12.95 3.57 -13.87
C VAL A 444 12.17 3.22 -15.15
N LEU A 445 10.84 3.38 -15.15
CA LEU A 445 10.02 3.20 -16.35
C LEU A 445 10.38 4.18 -17.49
N VAL A 446 10.87 5.38 -17.17
CA VAL A 446 11.33 6.35 -18.17
C VAL A 446 12.76 6.05 -18.64
N GLU A 447 13.64 5.70 -17.72
CA GLU A 447 15.10 5.75 -17.94
C GLU A 447 15.69 4.39 -18.29
N GLU A 448 15.04 3.32 -17.87
CA GLU A 448 15.55 1.94 -17.94
C GLU A 448 14.53 1.03 -18.62
N ILE A 449 13.64 1.58 -19.45
CA ILE A 449 12.60 0.80 -20.13
C ILE A 449 13.18 -0.31 -21.00
N ASP A 450 14.35 -0.09 -21.61
CA ASP A 450 15.06 -1.09 -22.40
C ASP A 450 15.59 -2.25 -21.54
N LEU A 451 15.97 -1.98 -20.28
CA LEU A 451 16.30 -3.04 -19.32
C LEU A 451 15.05 -3.80 -18.89
N ILE A 452 13.89 -3.13 -18.88
CA ILE A 452 12.61 -3.75 -18.55
C ILE A 452 12.07 -4.62 -19.69
N GLN A 453 12.35 -4.31 -20.96
CA GLN A 453 11.87 -5.11 -22.10
C GLN A 453 10.34 -5.36 -22.04
N PRO A 454 9.50 -4.30 -22.16
CA PRO A 454 8.06 -4.42 -21.97
C PRO A 454 7.36 -5.37 -22.97
N GLY A 455 7.98 -5.67 -24.11
CA GLY A 455 7.47 -6.69 -25.03
C GLY A 455 7.37 -8.09 -24.41
N GLU A 456 8.19 -8.38 -23.39
CA GLU A 456 8.20 -9.65 -22.66
C GLU A 456 7.51 -9.55 -21.29
N ARG A 457 7.45 -8.35 -20.71
CA ARG A 457 6.97 -8.10 -19.34
C ARG A 457 5.72 -7.23 -19.22
N GLY A 458 5.14 -6.78 -20.34
CA GLY A 458 3.93 -5.99 -20.35
C GLY A 458 2.76 -6.71 -19.68
N GLY A 459 1.77 -5.94 -19.25
CA GLY A 459 0.60 -6.45 -18.55
C GLY A 459 0.31 -5.67 -17.27
N VAL A 460 -0.73 -6.12 -16.57
CA VAL A 460 -0.97 -5.75 -15.17
C VAL A 460 -0.07 -6.57 -14.27
N VAL A 461 0.91 -5.89 -13.66
CA VAL A 461 2.08 -6.47 -13.00
C VAL A 461 2.37 -5.81 -11.65
N THR A 462 3.32 -6.38 -10.92
CA THR A 462 3.76 -5.95 -9.59
C THR A 462 5.11 -5.22 -9.64
N PRO A 463 5.49 -4.46 -8.60
CA PRO A 463 6.77 -3.74 -8.58
C PRO A 463 7.99 -4.67 -8.68
N ALA A 464 8.03 -5.79 -7.95
CA ALA A 464 9.19 -6.70 -8.00
C ALA A 464 9.39 -7.28 -9.41
N PHE A 465 8.30 -7.66 -10.07
CA PHE A 465 8.36 -8.20 -11.43
C PHE A 465 8.75 -7.13 -12.46
N ALA A 466 8.10 -5.96 -12.42
CA ALA A 466 8.36 -4.86 -13.34
C ALA A 466 9.81 -4.37 -13.24
N PHE A 467 10.35 -4.25 -12.03
CA PHE A 467 11.64 -3.63 -11.77
C PHE A 467 12.79 -4.62 -11.57
N HIS A 468 12.55 -5.92 -11.78
CA HIS A 468 13.60 -6.91 -11.80
C HIS A 468 14.72 -6.52 -12.79
N GLY A 469 15.97 -6.54 -12.31
CA GLY A 469 17.16 -6.22 -13.11
C GLY A 469 17.42 -4.72 -13.34
N THR A 470 16.60 -3.84 -12.76
CA THR A 470 16.76 -2.38 -12.88
C THR A 470 17.47 -1.79 -11.65
N SER A 471 17.70 -0.47 -11.65
CA SER A 471 18.29 0.26 -10.53
C SER A 471 17.28 0.66 -9.44
N TRP A 472 16.02 0.23 -9.51
CA TRP A 472 14.94 0.68 -8.62
C TRP A 472 15.30 0.56 -7.13
N LEU A 473 15.79 -0.60 -6.69
CA LEU A 473 16.19 -0.82 -5.29
C LEU A 473 17.36 0.09 -4.88
N GLN A 474 18.37 0.23 -5.75
CA GLN A 474 19.53 1.07 -5.52
C GLN A 474 19.13 2.54 -5.35
N ARG A 475 18.16 3.02 -6.14
CA ARG A 475 17.61 4.39 -6.00
C ARG A 475 16.92 4.59 -4.66
N LEU A 476 16.16 3.60 -4.18
CA LEU A 476 15.48 3.68 -2.89
C LEU A 476 16.45 3.75 -1.71
N GLU A 477 17.58 3.05 -1.78
CA GLU A 477 18.61 3.09 -0.73
C GLU A 477 19.51 4.34 -0.81
N ALA A 478 19.76 4.84 -2.03
CA ALA A 478 20.63 5.99 -2.25
C ALA A 478 19.98 7.33 -1.88
N CYS A 479 18.70 7.50 -2.22
CA CYS A 479 17.99 8.78 -2.11
C CYS A 479 17.22 8.88 -0.78
N ALA A 480 17.28 10.03 -0.12
CA ALA A 480 16.41 10.35 1.01
C ALA A 480 15.12 11.00 0.50
N PHE A 481 14.02 10.86 1.25
CA PHE A 481 12.80 11.61 0.97
C PHE A 481 13.09 13.12 0.89
N ALA A 482 12.55 13.76 -0.16
CA ALA A 482 12.77 15.17 -0.53
C ALA A 482 14.23 15.67 -0.45
N ASN A 483 15.19 14.73 -0.48
CA ASN A 483 16.65 14.91 -0.40
C ASN A 483 17.18 15.60 0.87
N GLY A 484 16.51 15.45 2.03
CA GLY A 484 17.12 15.65 3.36
C GLY A 484 16.90 16.99 4.05
N THR A 485 16.01 17.85 3.57
CA THR A 485 15.72 19.19 4.13
C THR A 485 14.83 19.17 5.38
N GLY A 486 15.02 18.20 6.28
CA GLY A 486 14.62 18.36 7.68
C GLY A 486 15.57 19.34 8.38
N PRO A 487 15.21 19.93 9.54
CA PRO A 487 16.07 20.89 10.22
C PRO A 487 17.49 20.33 10.35
N GLU A 488 18.46 21.12 9.91
CA GLU A 488 19.89 20.82 9.88
C GLU A 488 20.42 20.54 11.30
N SER A 489 20.16 19.35 11.83
CA SER A 489 20.99 18.77 12.88
C SER A 489 21.78 17.63 12.25
N ALA A 490 23.09 17.63 12.45
CA ALA A 490 23.99 16.55 12.06
C ALA A 490 23.63 15.19 12.72
N GLU A 491 22.61 15.17 13.59
CA GLU A 491 22.14 14.04 14.38
C GLU A 491 20.77 13.48 13.92
N ALA A 492 20.06 14.14 12.99
CA ALA A 492 18.78 13.61 12.52
C ALA A 492 18.99 12.36 11.63
N PRO A 493 18.32 11.22 11.90
CA PRO A 493 18.46 10.02 11.10
C PRO A 493 18.05 10.31 9.65
N LYS A 494 18.91 9.90 8.70
CA LYS A 494 18.66 10.09 7.27
C LYS A 494 17.33 9.41 6.93
N ARG A 495 16.36 10.17 6.38
CA ARG A 495 15.05 9.71 5.88
C ARG A 495 15.20 8.84 4.62
N ARG A 496 15.91 7.72 4.76
CA ARG A 496 16.30 6.79 3.70
C ARG A 496 15.76 5.40 4.00
N MET A 497 15.50 4.65 2.95
CA MET A 497 15.16 3.24 3.04
C MET A 497 16.46 2.43 3.15
N THR A 498 16.44 1.33 3.91
CA THR A 498 17.58 0.43 4.04
C THR A 498 17.09 -1.00 4.14
N PHE A 499 17.65 -1.89 3.33
CA PHE A 499 17.28 -3.30 3.29
C PHE A 499 18.49 -4.17 3.68
N ARG A 500 18.62 -4.48 4.98
CA ARG A 500 19.75 -5.31 5.47
C ARG A 500 19.41 -6.79 5.38
N LEU A 501 19.87 -7.43 4.31
CA LEU A 501 19.81 -8.89 4.14
C LEU A 501 20.87 -9.59 5.01
N GLN A 502 20.44 -10.57 5.80
CA GLN A 502 21.27 -11.30 6.75
C GLN A 502 20.95 -12.81 6.72
N GLU A 503 21.94 -13.63 7.08
CA GLU A 503 21.77 -15.07 7.21
C GLU A 503 21.16 -15.43 8.57
N GLY A 504 20.35 -16.49 8.61
CA GLY A 504 19.64 -16.92 9.80
C GLY A 504 18.42 -16.06 10.12
N LYS A 505 17.84 -16.30 11.31
CA LYS A 505 16.69 -15.55 11.84
C LYS A 505 17.19 -14.38 12.70
N PRO A 506 16.42 -13.27 12.82
CA PRO A 506 16.67 -12.31 13.88
C PRO A 506 16.51 -12.98 15.25
N SER A 507 17.11 -12.40 16.30
CA SER A 507 16.86 -12.89 17.66
C SER A 507 15.47 -12.49 18.14
N GLU A 508 14.93 -13.28 19.05
CA GLU A 508 13.65 -12.98 19.68
C GLU A 508 13.69 -11.67 20.50
N GLU A 509 14.83 -11.38 21.11
CA GLU A 509 15.09 -10.11 21.80
C GLU A 509 15.01 -8.92 20.83
N THR A 510 15.57 -9.04 19.62
CA THR A 510 15.51 -7.98 18.60
C THR A 510 14.06 -7.60 18.24
N LEU A 511 13.17 -8.59 18.06
CA LEU A 511 11.77 -8.32 17.77
C LEU A 511 11.05 -7.69 18.97
N ARG A 512 11.31 -8.19 20.17
CA ARG A 512 10.75 -7.62 21.41
C ARG A 512 11.16 -6.16 21.60
N GLU A 513 12.43 -5.84 21.36
CA GLU A 513 12.94 -4.47 21.41
C GLU A 513 12.27 -3.58 20.36
N ALA A 514 12.02 -4.08 19.14
CA ALA A 514 11.30 -3.35 18.11
C ALA A 514 9.87 -2.98 18.56
N VAL A 515 9.14 -3.90 19.20
CA VAL A 515 7.82 -3.58 19.77
C VAL A 515 7.94 -2.51 20.86
N LEU A 516 8.91 -2.63 21.77
CA LEU A 516 9.12 -1.67 22.86
C LEU A 516 9.47 -0.28 22.33
N ARG A 517 10.31 -0.19 21.28
CA ARG A 517 10.61 1.07 20.58
C ARG A 517 9.33 1.70 20.02
N ARG A 518 8.51 0.94 19.29
CA ARG A 518 7.21 1.41 18.77
C ARG A 518 6.31 1.95 19.89
N SER A 519 6.15 1.18 20.97
CA SER A 519 5.32 1.58 22.12
C SER A 519 5.83 2.86 22.78
N LYS A 520 7.15 3.02 22.92
CA LYS A 520 7.75 4.24 23.46
C LYS A 520 7.50 5.45 22.56
N SER A 521 7.74 5.32 21.25
CA SER A 521 7.47 6.39 20.28
C SER A 521 6.01 6.83 20.31
N ALA A 522 5.09 5.86 20.36
CA ALA A 522 3.67 6.16 20.42
C ALA A 522 3.24 6.86 21.72
N ALA A 523 3.80 6.46 22.87
CA ALA A 523 3.55 7.12 24.14
C ALA A 523 4.06 8.58 24.17
N GLN A 524 5.27 8.82 23.63
CA GLN A 524 5.86 10.16 23.55
C GLN A 524 5.03 11.09 22.67
N ALA A 525 4.66 10.65 21.47
CA ALA A 525 3.83 11.42 20.55
C ALA A 525 2.41 11.63 21.09
N GLY A 526 1.82 10.61 21.74
CA GLY A 526 0.52 10.73 22.41
C GLY A 526 0.52 11.80 23.51
N ALA A 527 1.60 11.90 24.28
CA ALA A 527 1.75 12.95 25.30
C ALA A 527 1.88 14.35 24.67
N ALA A 528 2.63 14.49 23.57
CA ALA A 528 2.76 15.76 22.86
C ALA A 528 1.43 16.20 22.22
N LEU A 529 0.67 15.26 21.63
CA LEU A 529 -0.69 15.51 21.11
C LEU A 529 -1.64 15.97 22.23
N ALA A 530 -1.62 15.31 23.39
CA ALA A 530 -2.48 15.65 24.51
C ALA A 530 -2.19 17.04 25.09
N LYS A 531 -0.94 17.50 25.01
CA LYS A 531 -0.53 18.85 25.41
C LYS A 531 -0.78 19.92 24.33
N GLY A 532 -1.19 19.53 23.14
CA GLY A 532 -1.35 20.43 21.99
C GLY A 532 -0.02 20.89 21.37
N GLU A 533 1.09 20.23 21.69
CA GLU A 533 2.42 20.50 21.11
C GLU A 533 2.51 20.01 19.65
N LEU A 534 1.72 18.98 19.31
CA LEU A 534 1.58 18.42 17.96
C LEU A 534 0.12 18.42 17.53
N ARG A 535 -0.10 18.33 16.20
CA ARG A 535 -1.41 18.10 15.61
C ARG A 535 -1.45 16.72 14.97
N ALA A 536 -2.48 15.93 15.29
CA ALA A 536 -2.63 14.60 14.71
C ALA A 536 -2.85 14.64 13.19
N TRP A 537 -3.55 15.67 12.70
CA TRP A 537 -3.69 15.96 11.29
C TRP A 537 -3.88 17.47 11.04
N ALA A 538 -3.59 17.88 9.81
CA ALA A 538 -3.84 19.21 9.30
C ALA A 538 -4.15 19.16 7.80
N THR A 539 -4.78 20.21 7.28
CA THR A 539 -4.77 20.46 5.84
C THR A 539 -3.34 20.83 5.42
N PRO A 540 -2.73 20.16 4.44
CA PRO A 540 -1.42 20.50 3.94
C PRO A 540 -1.41 21.94 3.43
N ALA A 541 -0.45 22.74 3.91
CA ALA A 541 -0.26 24.13 3.49
C ALA A 541 -0.09 24.26 1.97
#